data_AF-A0A6P0T846-F1
#
_entry.id   AF-A0A6P0T846-F1
#
_cell.length_a   1.000
_cell.length_b   1.000
_cell.length_c   1.000
_cell.angle_alpha   90.00
_cell.angle_beta   90.00
_cell.angle_gamma   90.00
#
_symmetry.space_group_name_H-M   'P 1'
#
loop_
_entity.id
_entity.type
_entity.pdbx_description
1 polymer ?
#
loop_
_entity_poly.entity_id
_entity_poly.type
_entity_poly.pdbx_seq_one_letter_code
_entity_poly.pdbx_strand_id
1 'polypeptide(L)'
;MTISRTEDGGGDNQRPPRNLCNKAIKILTQYERLARKYGSNIGGRRLTELNRLRDTGTMTINDIPATFKREFPGQFNDMTLDQIRNLCGMV
;
A
#
# COMPACT_ATOMS: atom_id res chain seq x y z
N MET A 1 38.17 -6.76 -12.11
CA MET A 1 37.48 -7.84 -11.38
C MET A 1 36.33 -7.20 -10.62
N THR A 2 35.10 -7.42 -11.08
CA THR A 2 33.88 -6.84 -10.53
C THR A 2 33.44 -7.67 -9.33
N ILE A 3 33.43 -7.08 -8.14
CA ILE A 3 32.91 -7.75 -6.94
C ILE A 3 31.45 -7.38 -6.83
N SER A 4 30.58 -8.27 -7.30
CA SER A 4 29.15 -8.26 -7.02
C SER A 4 28.95 -8.54 -5.53
N ARG A 5 28.53 -7.53 -4.75
CA ARG A 5 27.96 -7.73 -3.41
C ARG A 5 26.50 -8.16 -3.57
N THR A 6 26.29 -9.47 -3.61
CA THR A 6 25.10 -10.10 -3.04
C THR A 6 25.40 -10.44 -1.58
N GLU A 7 24.35 -10.52 -0.77
CA GLU A 7 24.28 -10.92 0.65
C GLU A 7 23.87 -9.78 1.59
N ASP A 8 22.56 -9.64 1.77
CA ASP A 8 21.96 -9.06 2.97
C ASP A 8 21.05 -10.16 3.55
N GLY A 9 21.54 -10.78 4.62
CA GLY A 9 20.84 -11.82 5.37
C GLY A 9 20.24 -11.28 6.68
N GLY A 10 19.65 -12.18 7.45
CA GLY A 10 19.41 -11.99 8.89
C GLY A 10 17.95 -11.68 9.24
N GLY A 11 17.27 -12.66 9.84
CA GLY A 11 16.01 -12.45 10.52
C GLY A 11 16.23 -11.72 11.84
N ASP A 12 15.42 -10.69 12.09
CA ASP A 12 15.18 -10.11 13.42
C ASP A 12 14.04 -9.09 13.27
N ASN A 13 12.85 -9.35 13.81
CA ASN A 13 11.78 -8.36 14.10
C ASN A 13 11.68 -7.14 13.12
N GLN A 14 11.70 -7.42 11.81
CA GLN A 14 12.26 -6.47 10.84
C GLN A 14 11.16 -5.60 10.24
N ARG A 15 11.26 -4.30 10.50
CA ARG A 15 10.47 -3.27 9.85
C ARG A 15 10.51 -3.49 8.33
N PRO A 16 9.37 -3.52 7.62
CA PRO A 16 9.34 -3.77 6.19
C PRO A 16 10.26 -2.82 5.41
N PRO A 17 10.78 -3.26 4.25
CA PRO A 17 11.62 -2.41 3.44
C PRO A 17 10.82 -1.18 2.98
N ARG A 18 11.45 0.00 3.08
CA ARG A 18 10.80 1.32 2.96
C ARG A 18 10.10 1.52 1.61
N ASN A 19 10.61 0.91 0.55
CA ASN A 19 10.01 0.91 -0.77
C ASN A 19 8.62 0.24 -0.78
N LEU A 20 8.44 -0.87 -0.08
CA LEU A 20 7.15 -1.56 0.03
C LEU A 20 6.17 -0.74 0.88
N CYS A 21 6.62 -0.18 2.00
CA CYS A 21 5.84 0.75 2.82
C CYS A 21 5.29 1.92 2.00
N ASN A 22 6.19 2.64 1.32
CA ASN A 22 5.83 3.76 0.47
C ASN A 22 4.85 3.35 -0.64
N LYS A 23 5.06 2.16 -1.23
CA LYS A 23 4.18 1.66 -2.29
C LYS A 23 2.78 1.37 -1.77
N ALA A 24 2.65 0.67 -0.65
CA ALA A 24 1.36 0.35 -0.03
C ALA A 24 0.60 1.62 0.37
N ILE A 25 1.26 2.53 1.09
CA ILE A 25 0.68 3.82 1.52
C ILE A 25 0.26 4.63 0.30
N LYS A 26 1.09 4.70 -0.75
CA LYS A 26 0.75 5.44 -1.98
C LYS A 26 -0.48 4.87 -2.67
N ILE A 27 -0.60 3.54 -2.74
CA ILE A 27 -1.77 2.89 -3.33
C ILE A 27 -3.04 3.23 -2.53
N LEU A 28 -3.00 3.12 -1.20
CA LEU A 28 -4.17 3.36 -0.34
C LEU A 28 -4.52 4.86 -0.18
N THR A 29 -3.56 5.77 -0.36
CA THR A 29 -3.81 7.22 -0.23
C THR A 29 -4.13 7.89 -1.58
N GLN A 30 -3.54 7.41 -2.68
CA GLN A 30 -3.71 7.98 -4.02
C GLN A 30 -4.55 7.10 -4.96
N TYR A 31 -5.35 6.17 -4.41
CA TYR A 31 -6.18 5.24 -5.19
C TYR A 31 -7.05 5.95 -6.24
N GLU A 32 -7.58 7.14 -5.94
CA GLU A 32 -8.43 7.90 -6.88
C GLU A 32 -7.65 8.35 -8.12
N ARG A 33 -6.46 8.92 -7.92
CA ARG A 33 -5.57 9.34 -9.02
C ARG A 33 -5.11 8.13 -9.82
N LEU A 34 -4.79 7.03 -9.13
CA LEU A 34 -4.35 5.81 -9.79
C LEU A 34 -5.51 5.16 -10.56
N ALA A 35 -6.73 5.20 -10.06
CA ALA A 35 -7.91 4.66 -10.74
C ALA A 35 -8.19 5.42 -12.05
N ARG A 36 -8.12 6.75 -12.00
CA ARG A 36 -8.18 7.60 -13.20
C ARG A 36 -7.08 7.26 -14.21
N LYS A 37 -5.84 7.04 -13.75
CA LYS A 37 -4.71 6.65 -14.60
C LYS A 37 -4.94 5.29 -15.28
N TYR A 38 -5.53 4.33 -14.58
CA TYR A 38 -5.84 2.99 -15.10
C TYR A 38 -7.20 2.92 -15.82
N GLY A 39 -7.86 4.05 -16.08
CA GLY A 39 -9.17 4.08 -16.74
C GLY A 39 -10.30 3.46 -15.92
N SER A 40 -10.10 3.23 -14.62
CA SER A 40 -11.13 2.73 -13.71
C SER A 40 -11.94 3.90 -13.15
N ASN A 41 -13.22 3.96 -13.51
CA ASN A 41 -14.13 4.97 -12.97
C ASN A 41 -14.72 4.49 -11.63
N ILE A 42 -14.39 5.19 -10.54
CA ILE A 42 -14.96 4.92 -9.22
C ILE A 42 -16.22 5.79 -9.09
N GLY A 43 -17.40 5.16 -9.03
CA GLY A 43 -18.65 5.89 -8.85
C GLY A 43 -18.66 6.74 -7.58
N GLY A 44 -19.32 7.90 -7.61
CA GLY A 44 -19.25 8.91 -6.54
C GLY A 44 -19.51 8.37 -5.13
N ARG A 45 -20.55 7.53 -4.95
CA ARG A 45 -20.85 6.90 -3.65
C ARG A 45 -19.70 6.02 -3.15
N ARG A 46 -19.08 5.24 -4.03
CA ARG A 46 -17.93 4.39 -3.67
C ARG A 46 -16.70 5.24 -3.40
N LEU A 47 -16.49 6.32 -4.13
CA LEU A 47 -15.39 7.25 -3.90
C LEU A 47 -15.50 7.91 -2.52
N THR A 48 -16.70 8.35 -2.12
CA THR A 48 -16.96 8.90 -0.78
C THR A 48 -16.65 7.89 0.32
N GLU A 49 -17.08 6.63 0.14
CA GLU A 49 -16.80 5.58 1.11
C GLU A 49 -15.30 5.30 1.23
N LEU A 50 -14.60 5.19 0.10
CA LEU A 50 -13.15 5.01 0.10
C LEU A 50 -12.44 6.19 0.74
N ASN A 51 -12.89 7.43 0.51
CA ASN A 51 -12.29 8.60 1.14
C ASN A 51 -12.43 8.51 2.67
N ARG A 52 -13.61 8.12 3.16
CA ARG A 52 -13.84 7.89 4.59
C ARG A 52 -12.93 6.81 5.17
N LEU A 53 -12.76 5.68 4.48
CA LEU A 53 -11.86 4.60 4.92
C LEU A 53 -10.39 5.05 4.94
N ARG A 54 -9.96 5.85 3.96
CA ARG A 54 -8.63 6.45 3.92
C ARG A 54 -8.43 7.41 5.10
N ASP A 55 -9.38 8.31 5.32
CA ASP A 55 -9.28 9.36 6.33
C ASP A 55 -9.32 8.81 7.75
N THR A 56 -10.03 7.69 7.96
CA THR A 56 -10.04 6.95 9.23
C THR A 56 -8.89 5.96 9.39
N GLY A 57 -8.02 5.81 8.38
CA GLY A 57 -6.88 4.88 8.42
C GLY A 57 -7.27 3.40 8.34
N THR A 58 -8.54 3.08 8.09
CA THR A 58 -9.08 1.72 8.07
C THR A 58 -9.09 1.07 6.69
N MET A 59 -8.76 1.81 5.63
CA MET A 59 -8.72 1.28 4.26
C MET A 59 -7.73 0.12 4.12
N THR A 60 -8.15 -0.92 3.42
CA THR A 60 -7.35 -2.09 3.04
C THR A 60 -7.25 -2.22 1.52
N ILE A 61 -6.36 -3.10 1.04
CA ILE A 61 -6.27 -3.44 -0.39
C ILE A 61 -7.54 -4.13 -0.93
N ASN A 62 -8.37 -4.69 -0.06
CA ASN A 62 -9.63 -5.33 -0.47
C ASN A 62 -10.73 -4.34 -0.78
N ASP A 63 -10.62 -3.09 -0.29
CA ASP A 63 -11.58 -2.04 -0.56
C ASP A 63 -11.40 -1.42 -1.96
N ILE A 64 -10.18 -1.43 -2.47
CA ILE A 64 -9.86 -0.81 -3.77
C ILE A 64 -9.98 -1.81 -4.93
N PRO A 65 -10.18 -1.33 -6.17
CA PRO A 65 -10.29 -2.18 -7.35
C PRO A 65 -9.15 -3.20 -7.51
N ALA A 66 -9.49 -4.39 -8.02
CA ALA A 66 -8.54 -5.51 -8.17
C ALA A 66 -7.29 -5.16 -8.99
N THR A 67 -7.36 -4.16 -9.87
CA THR A 67 -6.23 -3.62 -10.64
C THR A 67 -5.05 -3.25 -9.74
N PHE A 68 -5.30 -2.77 -8.52
CA PHE A 68 -4.25 -2.39 -7.57
C PHE A 68 -3.63 -3.56 -6.83
N LYS A 69 -4.35 -4.69 -6.71
CA LYS A 69 -3.88 -5.89 -5.99
C LYS A 69 -2.58 -6.43 -6.56
N ARG A 70 -2.37 -6.31 -7.88
CA ARG A 70 -1.14 -6.76 -8.56
C ARG A 70 0.09 -5.94 -8.19
N GLU A 71 -0.10 -4.66 -7.89
CA GLU A 71 1.00 -3.77 -7.52
C GLU A 71 1.21 -3.68 -6.01
N PHE A 72 0.20 -4.07 -5.24
CA PHE A 72 0.22 -3.98 -3.79
C PHE A 72 1.16 -5.01 -3.17
N PRO A 73 1.98 -4.64 -2.17
CA PRO A 73 2.86 -5.60 -1.52
C PRO A 73 2.06 -6.63 -0.72
N GLY A 74 2.17 -7.90 -1.10
CA GLY A 74 1.34 -8.97 -0.53
C GLY A 74 1.43 -9.13 0.99
N GLN A 75 2.55 -8.74 1.59
CA GLN A 75 2.75 -8.76 3.05
C GLN A 75 1.81 -7.82 3.84
N PHE A 76 1.11 -6.90 3.16
CA PHE A 76 0.18 -5.96 3.78
C PHE A 76 -1.28 -6.24 3.42
N ASN A 77 -1.59 -7.37 2.78
CA ASN A 77 -2.91 -7.62 2.20
C ASN A 77 -4.07 -7.56 3.22
N ASP A 78 -3.80 -7.92 4.46
CA ASP A 78 -4.80 -7.94 5.54
C ASP A 78 -4.59 -6.78 6.52
N MET A 79 -3.80 -5.78 6.15
CA MET A 79 -3.48 -4.64 6.99
C MET A 79 -4.23 -3.38 6.55
N THR A 80 -4.64 -2.59 7.53
CA THR A 80 -5.19 -1.25 7.30
C THR A 80 -4.09 -0.24 7.02
N LEU A 81 -4.43 0.90 6.42
CA LEU A 81 -3.51 2.01 6.20
C LEU A 81 -2.76 2.40 7.48
N ASP A 82 -3.45 2.47 8.62
CA ASP A 82 -2.83 2.82 9.89
C ASP A 82 -1.93 1.71 10.45
N GLN A 83 -2.31 0.44 10.30
CA GLN A 83 -1.43 -0.67 10.67
C GLN A 83 -0.14 -0.64 9.84
N ILE A 84 -0.25 -0.38 8.54
CA ILE A 84 0.90 -0.24 7.64
C ILE A 84 1.77 0.95 8.06
N ARG A 85 1.17 2.10 8.37
CA ARG A 85 1.91 3.29 8.86
C ARG A 85 2.67 3.00 10.14
N ASN A 86 2.03 2.37 11.13
CA ASN A 86 2.65 2.01 12.39
C ASN A 86 3.79 1.00 12.19
N LEU A 87 3.54 -0.06 11.43
CA LEU A 87 4.54 -1.08 11.11
C LEU A 87 5.73 -0.47 10.35
N CYS A 88 5.46 0.48 9.45
CA CYS A 88 6.47 1.22 8.71
C CYS A 88 7.03 2.42 9.48
N GLY A 89 6.58 2.67 10.72
CA GLY A 89 6.85 3.83 11.59
C GLY A 89 6.81 5.18 10.89
N MET A 90 5.78 5.39 10.09
CA MET A 90 5.43 6.65 9.44
C MET A 90 4.21 7.22 10.18
N VAL A 91 4.47 7.82 11.34
CA VAL A 91 3.49 8.51 12.19
C VAL A 91 3.79 9.99 12.15
#